data_AF-A0ABD1ANY5-F1
#
_entry.id   AF-A0ABD1ANY5-F1
#
_cell.length_a   1.000
_cell.length_b   1.000
_cell.length_c   1.000
_cell.angle_alpha   90.00
_cell.angle_beta   90.00
_cell.angle_gamma   90.00
#
_symmetry.space_group_name_H-M   'P 1'
#
loop_
_entity.id
_entity.type
_entity.pdbx_description
1 polymer ?
#
loop_
_entity_poly.entity_id
_entity_poly.type
_entity_poly.pdbx_seq_one_letter_code
_entity_poly.pdbx_strand_id
1 'polypeptide(L)'
;MGFVGDSISRNQVQSLLCLLFRVEYPEDISSSPDTDFKVWNYTSYNFTLHAMWSPFLVKSTKPDPTGPESNLFNLYLDEYDTEWTTQIDQLDYLIISSGHWFYRPVIFYENQQISGCQYCTLPNTTELPLYYGYRKALKISLRAILENLKGVAFLRSFSPQHYEGGPWNEGGDCVRTRPYRRNETIPEGADLKLHDIQLEEFRVAEEEGRKRKDLRLRLMDTTQVMLLRPDGHPGSIRPSAECKSDKK
;
A
#
# COMPACT_ATOMS: atom_id res chain seq x y z
N MET A 1 -1.12 16.31 -3.99
CA MET A 1 -0.57 15.21 -3.16
C MET A 1 -1.31 13.92 -3.50
N GLY A 2 -0.62 12.78 -3.59
CA GLY A 2 -1.26 11.50 -3.87
C GLY A 2 -0.82 10.38 -2.92
N PHE A 3 -1.73 9.45 -2.68
CA PHE A 3 -1.50 8.21 -1.94
C PHE A 3 -1.78 7.04 -2.88
N VAL A 4 -0.83 6.10 -2.98
CA VAL A 4 -0.99 4.87 -3.76
C VAL A 4 -0.73 3.66 -2.88
N GLY A 5 -1.56 2.63 -3.01
CA GLY A 5 -1.33 1.40 -2.25
C GLY A 5 -2.54 0.53 -1.98
N ASP A 6 -2.43 -0.22 -0.88
CA ASP A 6 -3.46 -1.13 -0.39
C ASP A 6 -4.43 -0.46 0.62
N SER A 7 -5.20 -1.27 1.34
CA SER A 7 -6.14 -0.82 2.36
C SER A 7 -5.52 0.07 3.45
N ILE A 8 -4.24 -0.12 3.78
CA ILE A 8 -3.56 0.68 4.80
C ILE A 8 -3.20 2.07 4.26
N SER A 9 -2.94 2.19 2.96
CA SER A 9 -2.83 3.48 2.26
C SER A 9 -4.17 4.22 2.27
N ARG A 10 -5.28 3.51 1.96
CA ARG A 10 -6.64 4.08 2.05
C ARG A 10 -6.99 4.57 3.46
N ASN A 11 -6.65 3.82 4.51
CA ASN A 11 -6.87 4.26 5.90
C ASN A 11 -6.11 5.56 6.20
N GLN A 12 -4.90 5.72 5.66
CA GLN A 12 -4.11 6.94 5.83
C GLN A 12 -4.75 8.14 5.12
N VAL A 13 -5.28 7.95 3.91
CA VAL A 13 -6.07 8.97 3.21
C VAL A 13 -7.28 9.38 4.03
N GLN A 14 -8.05 8.42 4.53
CA GLN A 14 -9.25 8.69 5.34
C GLN A 14 -8.90 9.46 6.63
N SER A 15 -7.80 9.09 7.30
CA SER A 15 -7.30 9.84 8.46
C SER A 15 -6.95 11.28 8.08
N LEU A 16 -6.30 11.51 6.94
CA LEU A 16 -5.94 12.85 6.47
C LEU A 16 -7.19 13.67 6.12
N LEU A 17 -8.15 13.08 5.40
CA LEU A 17 -9.43 13.71 5.09
C LEU A 17 -10.13 14.20 6.37
N CYS A 18 -10.20 13.38 7.42
CA CYS A 18 -10.84 13.80 8.67
C CYS A 18 -10.07 14.89 9.43
N LEU A 19 -8.74 14.93 9.30
CA LEU A 19 -7.94 16.03 9.85
C LEU A 19 -8.25 17.36 9.13
N LEU A 20 -8.33 17.31 7.79
CA LEU A 20 -8.57 18.48 6.95
C LEU A 20 -10.04 18.92 6.94
N PHE A 21 -10.98 18.01 7.20
CA PHE A 21 -12.42 18.29 7.34
C PHE A 21 -12.73 19.37 8.40
N ARG A 22 -11.81 19.56 9.35
CA ARG A 22 -11.92 20.60 10.39
C ARG A 22 -11.76 22.02 9.85
N VAL A 23 -11.13 22.18 8.69
CA VAL A 23 -10.86 23.49 8.08
C VAL A 23 -11.64 23.72 6.80
N GLU A 24 -11.86 22.69 5.97
CA GLU A 24 -12.63 22.81 4.73
C GLU A 24 -13.23 21.45 4.34
N TYR A 25 -14.45 21.47 3.78
CA TYR A 25 -15.05 20.30 3.15
C TYR A 25 -14.55 20.23 1.70
N PRO A 26 -13.84 19.17 1.28
CA PRO A 26 -13.32 19.09 -0.08
C PRO A 26 -14.42 18.84 -1.11
N GLU A 27 -14.22 19.32 -2.33
CA GLU A 27 -15.00 18.93 -3.50
C GLU A 27 -14.46 17.61 -4.07
N ASP A 28 -15.33 16.60 -4.26
CA ASP A 28 -14.97 15.39 -5.01
C ASP A 28 -15.02 15.69 -6.51
N ILE A 29 -13.85 15.74 -7.14
CA ILE A 29 -13.67 16.06 -8.57
C ILE A 29 -13.27 14.82 -9.38
N SER A 30 -13.56 13.62 -8.87
CA SER A 30 -13.22 12.37 -9.52
C SER A 30 -13.92 12.23 -10.89
N SER A 31 -13.19 11.72 -11.88
CA SER A 31 -13.71 11.51 -13.24
C SER A 31 -14.67 10.31 -13.37
N SER A 32 -14.70 9.45 -12.34
CA SER A 32 -15.45 8.20 -12.31
C SER A 32 -16.14 8.01 -10.94
N PRO A 33 -17.30 7.31 -10.90
CA PRO A 33 -17.91 6.90 -9.64
C PRO A 33 -17.13 5.80 -8.90
N ASP A 34 -16.08 5.24 -9.51
CA ASP A 34 -15.22 4.25 -8.89
C ASP A 34 -14.64 4.75 -7.55
N THR A 35 -14.55 3.84 -6.58
CA THR A 35 -13.96 4.10 -5.26
C THR A 35 -12.46 3.80 -5.22
N ASP A 36 -11.94 3.11 -6.23
CA ASP A 36 -10.53 2.74 -6.33
C ASP A 36 -9.67 3.99 -6.65
N PHE A 37 -10.24 4.99 -7.33
CA PHE A 37 -9.56 6.25 -7.64
C PHE A 37 -10.41 7.44 -7.24
N LYS A 38 -9.89 8.26 -6.33
CA LYS A 38 -10.58 9.46 -5.84
C LYS A 38 -9.67 10.67 -5.88
N VAL A 39 -10.24 11.81 -6.28
CA VAL A 39 -9.56 13.10 -6.27
C VAL A 39 -10.43 14.11 -5.56
N TRP A 40 -9.85 14.76 -4.55
CA TRP A 40 -10.48 15.80 -3.76
C TRP A 40 -9.77 17.13 -3.96
N ASN A 41 -10.52 18.21 -4.12
CA ASN A 41 -10.01 19.57 -4.22
C ASN A 41 -10.39 20.40 -2.99
N TYR A 42 -9.39 21.00 -2.37
CA TYR A 42 -9.52 21.99 -1.30
C TYR A 42 -9.28 23.37 -1.91
N THR A 43 -10.34 23.94 -2.49
CA THR A 43 -10.29 25.13 -3.34
C THR A 43 -9.67 26.32 -2.61
N SER A 44 -9.96 26.49 -1.33
CA SER A 44 -9.43 27.60 -0.52
C SER A 44 -7.91 27.56 -0.35
N TYR A 45 -7.31 26.38 -0.52
CA TYR A 45 -5.88 26.14 -0.35
C TYR A 45 -5.14 25.78 -1.65
N ASN A 46 -5.86 25.70 -2.78
CA ASN A 46 -5.32 25.17 -4.04
C ASN A 46 -4.58 23.83 -3.81
N PHE A 47 -5.21 22.94 -3.03
CA PHE A 47 -4.64 21.67 -2.63
C PHE A 47 -5.49 20.52 -3.15
N THR A 48 -4.87 19.64 -3.93
CA THR A 48 -5.51 18.41 -4.42
C THR A 48 -4.98 17.18 -3.70
N LEU A 49 -5.89 16.25 -3.38
CA LEU A 49 -5.59 14.98 -2.75
C LEU A 49 -6.07 13.84 -3.64
N HIS A 50 -5.14 13.03 -4.11
CA HIS A 50 -5.40 11.84 -4.91
C HIS A 50 -5.29 10.59 -4.02
N ALA A 51 -6.26 9.69 -4.11
CA ALA A 51 -6.17 8.33 -3.61
C ALA A 51 -6.25 7.36 -4.78
N MET A 52 -5.23 6.52 -4.90
CA MET A 52 -5.02 5.61 -6.02
C MET A 52 -4.88 4.19 -5.48
N TRP A 53 -5.89 3.36 -5.75
CA TRP A 53 -5.88 1.97 -5.34
C TRP A 53 -4.98 1.15 -6.27
N SER A 54 -3.87 0.69 -5.71
CA SER A 54 -2.96 -0.23 -6.39
C SER A 54 -2.34 -1.14 -5.33
N PRO A 55 -3.08 -2.19 -4.90
CA PRO A 55 -2.70 -2.96 -3.73
C PRO A 55 -1.38 -3.71 -3.90
N PHE A 56 -1.00 -4.03 -5.14
CA PHE A 56 0.27 -4.68 -5.47
C PHE A 56 1.31 -3.71 -6.06
N LEU A 57 0.96 -2.43 -6.26
CA LEU A 57 1.79 -1.35 -6.84
C LEU A 57 2.27 -1.55 -8.29
N VAL A 58 2.17 -2.77 -8.83
CA VAL A 58 2.42 -3.14 -10.23
C VAL A 58 1.12 -3.55 -10.90
N LYS A 59 1.15 -3.63 -12.23
CA LYS A 59 -0.03 -4.04 -13.01
C LYS A 59 -0.53 -5.38 -12.46
N SER A 60 -1.83 -5.42 -12.19
CA SER A 60 -2.47 -6.63 -11.69
C SER A 60 -3.90 -6.76 -12.20
N THR A 61 -4.38 -8.01 -12.28
CA THR A 61 -5.78 -8.29 -12.61
C THR A 61 -6.43 -9.09 -11.49
N LYS A 62 -7.72 -8.82 -11.26
CA LYS A 62 -8.55 -9.60 -10.35
C LYS A 62 -8.65 -11.05 -10.86
N PRO A 63 -8.84 -12.03 -9.96
CA PRO A 63 -9.09 -13.41 -10.37
C PRO A 63 -10.28 -13.50 -11.32
N ASP A 64 -10.19 -14.38 -12.31
CA ASP A 64 -11.35 -14.74 -13.14
C ASP A 64 -12.24 -15.69 -12.35
N PRO A 65 -13.43 -15.28 -11.89
CA PRO A 65 -14.29 -16.10 -11.05
C PRO A 65 -14.82 -17.35 -11.77
N THR A 66 -14.69 -17.44 -13.10
CA THR A 66 -15.17 -18.56 -13.91
C THR A 66 -14.10 -19.62 -14.20
N GLY A 67 -12.83 -19.31 -13.94
CA GLY A 67 -11.71 -20.19 -14.23
C GLY A 67 -11.31 -21.13 -13.08
N PRO A 68 -10.45 -22.12 -13.36
CA PRO A 68 -9.83 -22.96 -12.32
C PRO A 68 -8.93 -22.18 -11.35
N GLU A 69 -8.64 -20.92 -11.67
CA GLU A 69 -7.77 -19.98 -10.95
C GLU A 69 -8.58 -18.89 -10.21
N SER A 70 -9.84 -19.18 -9.87
CA SER A 70 -10.83 -18.21 -9.38
C SER A 70 -10.49 -17.43 -8.11
N ASN A 71 -9.38 -17.76 -7.43
CA ASN A 71 -8.86 -17.05 -6.26
C ASN A 71 -7.48 -16.40 -6.48
N LEU A 72 -6.84 -16.57 -7.64
CA LEU A 72 -5.48 -16.11 -7.92
C LEU A 72 -5.49 -14.75 -8.61
N PHE A 73 -4.79 -13.76 -8.05
CA PHE A 73 -4.54 -12.50 -8.74
C PHE A 73 -3.35 -12.66 -9.68
N ASN A 74 -3.39 -12.00 -10.84
CA ASN A 74 -2.23 -11.95 -11.73
C ASN A 74 -1.43 -10.70 -11.44
N LEU A 75 -0.12 -10.84 -11.20
CA LEU A 75 0.82 -9.75 -10.97
C LEU A 75 1.88 -9.76 -12.07
N TYR A 76 2.03 -8.65 -12.78
CA TYR A 76 3.01 -8.49 -13.84
C TYR A 76 4.23 -7.77 -13.26
N LEU A 77 5.26 -8.54 -12.91
CA LEU A 77 6.40 -8.10 -12.08
C LEU A 77 7.46 -7.29 -12.83
N ASP A 78 7.20 -6.99 -14.10
CA ASP A 78 8.01 -6.14 -14.99
C ASP A 78 7.17 -5.06 -15.69
N GLU A 79 5.89 -4.91 -15.34
CA GLU A 79 4.98 -3.92 -15.91
C GLU A 79 4.51 -2.90 -14.86
N TYR A 80 4.49 -1.62 -15.25
CA TYR A 80 3.91 -0.55 -14.43
C TYR A 80 2.39 -0.67 -14.37
N ASP A 81 1.82 -0.39 -13.20
CA ASP A 81 0.39 -0.12 -13.08
C ASP A 81 0.11 1.29 -13.61
N THR A 82 -0.31 1.36 -14.86
CA THR A 82 -0.54 2.62 -15.58
C THR A 82 -1.63 3.46 -14.93
N GLU A 83 -2.54 2.88 -14.15
CA GLU A 83 -3.61 3.62 -13.50
C GLU A 83 -3.06 4.68 -12.53
N TRP A 84 -2.01 4.36 -11.78
CA TRP A 84 -1.39 5.36 -10.89
C TRP A 84 -0.13 5.99 -11.49
N THR A 85 0.71 5.25 -12.22
CA THR A 85 2.01 5.78 -12.67
C THR A 85 1.88 6.89 -13.69
N THR A 86 0.80 6.94 -14.47
CA THR A 86 0.54 8.02 -15.43
C THR A 86 0.05 9.30 -14.77
N GLN A 87 -0.30 9.26 -13.48
CA GLN A 87 -0.83 10.39 -12.73
C GLN A 87 0.19 11.05 -11.80
N ILE A 88 1.43 10.53 -11.68
CA ILE A 88 2.37 11.00 -10.65
C ILE A 88 3.19 12.22 -11.07
N ASP A 89 3.27 12.53 -12.35
CA ASP A 89 4.01 13.69 -12.87
C ASP A 89 3.36 15.04 -12.49
N GLN A 90 2.05 15.03 -12.25
CA GLN A 90 1.25 16.16 -11.75
C GLN A 90 1.26 16.29 -10.20
N LEU A 91 1.93 15.41 -9.46
CA LEU A 91 1.92 15.42 -7.99
C LEU A 91 3.18 16.04 -7.40
N ASP A 92 3.02 16.99 -6.46
CA ASP A 92 4.16 17.51 -5.69
C ASP A 92 4.67 16.51 -4.63
N TYR A 93 3.75 15.69 -4.10
CA TYR A 93 3.99 14.72 -3.04
C TYR A 93 3.29 13.42 -3.36
N LEU A 94 4.02 12.30 -3.26
CA LEU A 94 3.50 10.94 -3.42
C LEU A 94 3.81 10.12 -2.16
N ILE A 95 2.82 9.43 -1.61
CA ILE A 95 3.00 8.46 -0.54
C ILE A 95 2.66 7.08 -1.11
N ILE A 96 3.64 6.18 -1.15
CA ILE A 96 3.47 4.79 -1.58
C ILE A 96 3.52 3.87 -0.36
N SER A 97 2.55 2.96 -0.25
CA SER A 97 2.47 1.98 0.84
C SER A 97 1.76 0.70 0.42
N SER A 98 2.42 -0.45 0.55
CA SER A 98 1.81 -1.75 0.31
C SER A 98 2.54 -2.88 1.04
N GLY A 99 1.79 -3.91 1.39
CA GLY A 99 2.34 -5.23 1.71
C GLY A 99 1.30 -6.27 2.11
N HIS A 100 0.14 -5.87 2.64
CA HIS A 100 -0.82 -6.84 3.16
C HIS A 100 -1.46 -7.70 2.05
N TRP A 101 -1.62 -7.12 0.85
CA TRP A 101 -2.19 -7.86 -0.28
C TRP A 101 -1.27 -8.95 -0.82
N PHE A 102 0.04 -8.87 -0.56
CA PHE A 102 0.99 -9.91 -0.93
C PHE A 102 0.84 -11.20 -0.12
N TYR A 103 -0.04 -11.25 0.88
CA TYR A 103 -0.41 -12.51 1.54
C TYR A 103 -1.52 -13.28 0.79
N ARG A 104 -2.05 -12.75 -0.33
CA ARG A 104 -3.06 -13.42 -1.14
C ARG A 104 -2.42 -14.41 -2.12
N PRO A 105 -3.18 -15.42 -2.58
CA PRO A 105 -2.78 -16.25 -3.70
C PRO A 105 -2.56 -15.41 -4.97
N VAL A 106 -1.42 -15.59 -5.63
CA VAL A 106 -1.03 -14.83 -6.82
C VAL A 106 -0.31 -15.70 -7.86
N ILE A 107 -0.46 -15.36 -9.13
CA ILE A 107 0.35 -15.83 -10.25
C ILE A 107 1.24 -14.68 -10.70
N PHE A 108 2.52 -14.95 -10.89
CA PHE A 108 3.51 -13.98 -11.36
C PHE A 108 3.73 -14.11 -12.84
N TYR A 109 3.71 -12.97 -13.53
CA TYR A 109 4.04 -12.83 -14.93
C TYR A 109 5.31 -11.99 -15.08
N GLU A 110 6.19 -12.43 -15.96
CA GLU A 110 7.33 -11.67 -16.46
C GLU A 110 7.47 -11.92 -17.96
N ASN A 111 7.70 -10.86 -18.74
CA ASN A 111 7.69 -10.91 -20.20
C ASN A 111 6.41 -11.58 -20.76
N GLN A 112 5.26 -11.32 -20.12
CA GLN A 112 3.96 -11.92 -20.44
C GLN A 112 3.90 -13.46 -20.30
N GLN A 113 4.84 -14.07 -19.58
CA GLN A 113 4.86 -15.50 -19.29
C GLN A 113 4.80 -15.76 -17.79
N ILE A 114 4.20 -16.88 -17.40
CA ILE A 114 4.15 -17.29 -15.99
C ILE A 114 5.57 -17.59 -15.50
N SER A 115 6.06 -16.82 -14.53
CA SER A 115 7.36 -17.06 -13.89
C SER A 115 7.23 -17.89 -12.61
N GLY A 116 6.03 -17.96 -12.04
CA GLY A 116 5.69 -18.81 -10.91
C GLY A 116 4.39 -18.38 -10.25
N CYS A 117 4.10 -18.92 -9.07
CA CYS A 117 2.95 -18.52 -8.28
C CYS A 117 3.29 -18.53 -6.79
N GLN A 118 2.38 -18.02 -5.97
CA GLN A 118 2.48 -18.05 -4.52
C GLN A 118 1.13 -18.48 -3.95
N TYR A 119 1.15 -19.38 -2.96
CA TYR A 119 -0.05 -19.95 -2.34
C TYR A 119 -1.02 -20.54 -3.38
N CYS A 120 -0.48 -21.21 -4.39
CA CYS A 120 -1.25 -21.80 -5.48
C CYS A 120 -0.97 -23.30 -5.61
N THR A 121 -1.93 -24.04 -6.16
CA THR A 121 -1.80 -25.48 -6.45
C THR A 121 -1.89 -25.74 -7.95
N LEU A 122 -1.27 -24.89 -8.76
CA LEU A 122 -1.30 -25.02 -10.22
C LEU A 122 -0.32 -26.09 -10.70
N PRO A 123 -0.75 -27.03 -11.56
CA PRO A 123 0.15 -27.98 -12.16
C PRO A 123 1.18 -27.27 -13.05
N ASN A 124 2.42 -27.77 -13.07
CA ASN A 124 3.51 -27.25 -13.89
C ASN A 124 3.90 -25.78 -13.62
N THR A 125 3.53 -25.23 -12.45
CA THR A 125 3.91 -23.88 -12.03
C THR A 125 4.81 -23.94 -10.81
N THR A 126 5.92 -23.20 -10.83
CA THR A 126 6.85 -23.13 -9.70
C THR A 126 6.23 -22.32 -8.57
N GLU A 127 6.17 -22.90 -7.37
CA GLU A 127 5.83 -22.14 -6.16
C GLU A 127 7.02 -21.28 -5.71
N LEU A 128 6.77 -19.99 -5.54
CA LEU A 128 7.74 -18.97 -5.18
C LEU A 128 7.37 -18.35 -3.82
N PRO A 129 8.37 -17.94 -3.03
CA PRO A 129 8.12 -17.38 -1.70
C PRO A 129 7.47 -16.00 -1.79
N LEU A 130 6.76 -15.61 -0.72
CA LEU A 130 6.09 -14.30 -0.59
C LEU A 130 6.98 -13.10 -0.97
N TYR A 131 8.25 -13.19 -0.58
CA TYR A 131 9.23 -12.13 -0.78
C TYR A 131 9.66 -11.96 -2.24
N TYR A 132 9.44 -12.96 -3.10
CA TYR A 132 9.80 -12.89 -4.52
C TYR A 132 8.98 -11.83 -5.26
N GLY A 133 7.64 -11.95 -5.19
CA GLY A 133 6.72 -11.00 -5.80
C GLY A 133 6.84 -9.62 -5.17
N TYR A 134 6.92 -9.57 -3.83
CA TYR A 134 7.01 -8.31 -3.10
C TYR A 134 8.22 -7.47 -3.49
N ARG A 135 9.42 -8.06 -3.47
CA ARG A 135 10.67 -7.35 -3.80
C ARG A 135 10.65 -6.81 -5.23
N LYS A 136 10.21 -7.64 -6.20
CA LYS A 136 10.13 -7.24 -7.61
C LYS A 136 9.12 -6.12 -7.82
N ALA A 137 7.92 -6.25 -7.24
CA ALA A 137 6.90 -5.23 -7.34
C ALA A 137 7.38 -3.89 -6.79
N LEU A 138 7.95 -3.88 -5.58
CA LEU A 138 8.49 -2.66 -4.98
C LEU A 138 9.60 -2.03 -5.84
N LYS A 139 10.52 -2.85 -6.37
CA LYS A 139 11.59 -2.38 -7.26
C LYS A 139 11.04 -1.72 -8.53
N ILE A 140 10.03 -2.32 -9.17
CA ILE A 140 9.38 -1.75 -10.36
C ILE A 140 8.64 -0.46 -10.03
N SER A 141 7.90 -0.40 -8.93
CA SER A 141 7.18 0.81 -8.52
C SER A 141 8.14 1.95 -8.15
N LEU A 142 9.25 1.67 -7.48
CA LEU A 142 10.30 2.67 -7.21
C LEU A 142 10.96 3.16 -8.50
N ARG A 143 11.17 2.28 -9.49
CA ARG A 143 11.64 2.69 -10.82
C ARG A 143 10.65 3.64 -11.50
N ALA A 144 9.36 3.35 -11.47
CA ALA A 144 8.35 4.25 -12.04
C ALA A 144 8.38 5.65 -11.40
N ILE A 145 8.62 5.74 -10.08
CA ILE A 145 8.79 7.01 -9.37
C ILE A 145 10.07 7.73 -9.83
N LEU A 146 11.19 7.01 -9.91
CA LEU A 146 12.48 7.56 -10.36
C LEU A 146 12.41 8.14 -11.78
N GLU A 147 11.60 7.55 -12.64
CA GLU A 147 11.44 7.97 -14.04
C GLU A 147 10.45 9.12 -14.19
N ASN A 148 9.34 9.14 -13.45
CA ASN A 148 8.18 9.99 -13.81
C ASN A 148 7.83 11.08 -12.77
N LEU A 149 8.19 10.92 -11.49
CA LEU A 149 7.82 11.92 -10.46
C LEU A 149 8.77 13.12 -10.48
N LYS A 150 8.22 14.33 -10.29
CA LYS A 150 8.96 15.56 -9.99
C LYS A 150 8.43 16.15 -8.68
N GLY A 151 9.11 15.88 -7.56
CA GLY A 151 8.62 16.23 -6.23
C GLY A 151 9.21 15.36 -5.13
N VAL A 152 8.42 15.10 -4.09
CA VAL A 152 8.83 14.27 -2.95
C VAL A 152 8.02 12.99 -2.89
N ALA A 153 8.69 11.84 -2.98
CA ALA A 153 8.05 10.54 -2.76
C ALA A 153 8.41 9.99 -1.38
N PHE A 154 7.40 9.52 -0.66
CA PHE A 154 7.52 8.84 0.62
C PHE A 154 7.20 7.37 0.45
N LEU A 155 8.14 6.49 0.81
CA LEU A 155 7.79 5.10 1.11
C LEU A 155 7.35 5.04 2.56
N ARG A 156 6.07 4.74 2.80
CA ARG A 156 5.59 4.39 4.14
C ARG A 156 5.83 2.90 4.36
N SER A 157 6.64 2.60 5.37
CA SER A 157 6.98 1.21 5.68
C SER A 157 5.79 0.40 6.18
N PHE A 158 5.94 -0.93 6.12
CA PHE A 158 4.91 -1.92 6.41
C PHE A 158 4.30 -1.70 7.80
N SER A 159 2.98 -1.83 7.91
CA SER A 159 2.23 -1.68 9.16
C SER A 159 1.94 -3.06 9.74
N PRO A 160 2.56 -3.47 10.87
CA PRO A 160 2.43 -4.84 11.37
C PRO A 160 0.99 -5.23 11.73
N GLN A 161 0.70 -6.50 11.49
CA GLN A 161 -0.55 -7.13 11.91
C GLN A 161 -0.43 -7.66 13.34
N HIS A 162 -1.56 -7.72 14.06
CA HIS A 162 -1.60 -8.10 15.47
C HIS A 162 -2.70 -9.15 15.73
N TYR A 163 -2.96 -10.01 14.73
CA TYR A 163 -3.96 -11.05 14.87
C TYR A 163 -3.54 -12.09 15.91
N GLU A 164 -4.47 -12.41 16.80
CA GLU A 164 -4.38 -13.46 17.80
C GLU A 164 -5.44 -14.53 17.49
N GLY A 165 -5.13 -15.80 17.79
CA GLY A 165 -6.08 -16.90 17.59
C GLY A 165 -6.29 -17.35 16.13
N GLY A 166 -5.55 -16.79 15.17
CA GLY A 166 -5.59 -17.19 13.76
C GLY A 166 -5.18 -16.03 12.84
N PRO A 167 -5.05 -16.26 11.52
CA PRO A 167 -4.87 -15.19 10.54
C PRO A 167 -6.18 -14.41 10.28
N TRP A 168 -6.05 -13.31 9.55
CA TRP A 168 -7.15 -12.39 9.22
C TRP A 168 -8.36 -13.03 8.52
N ASN A 169 -8.15 -14.16 7.83
CA ASN A 169 -9.15 -14.87 7.04
C ASN A 169 -9.70 -16.14 7.73
N GLU A 170 -9.20 -16.49 8.92
CA GLU A 170 -9.59 -17.72 9.64
C GLU A 170 -10.02 -17.42 11.09
N GLY A 171 -10.61 -16.23 11.31
CA GLY A 171 -11.20 -15.86 12.59
C GLY A 171 -10.23 -15.24 13.61
N GLY A 172 -9.01 -14.88 13.19
CA GLY A 172 -8.12 -14.09 14.04
C GLY A 172 -8.67 -12.68 14.32
N ASP A 173 -8.38 -12.15 15.51
CA ASP A 173 -8.73 -10.78 15.92
C ASP A 173 -7.63 -10.15 16.78
N CYS A 174 -7.64 -8.83 16.94
CA CYS A 174 -6.80 -8.11 17.90
C CYS A 174 -7.68 -7.53 19.00
N VAL A 175 -7.74 -8.21 20.15
CA VAL A 175 -8.57 -7.81 21.30
C VAL A 175 -7.85 -6.87 22.29
N ARG A 176 -6.63 -6.45 21.95
CA ARG A 176 -5.80 -5.61 22.83
C ARG A 176 -6.34 -4.19 22.86
N THR A 177 -6.40 -3.62 24.07
CA THR A 177 -6.95 -2.27 24.32
C THR A 177 -5.93 -1.27 24.84
N ARG A 178 -4.66 -1.67 24.94
CA ARG A 178 -3.54 -0.80 25.35
C ARG A 178 -2.33 -0.99 24.44
N PRO A 179 -1.48 0.04 24.29
CA PRO A 179 -0.23 -0.10 23.58
C PRO A 179 0.72 -1.08 24.29
N TYR A 180 1.65 -1.63 23.52
CA TYR A 180 2.80 -2.34 24.05
C TYR A 180 3.84 -1.37 24.58
N ARG A 181 4.50 -1.75 25.68
CA ARG A 181 5.78 -1.16 26.09
C ARG A 181 6.88 -1.68 25.17
N ARG A 182 8.01 -0.96 25.13
CA ARG A 182 9.14 -1.26 24.24
C ARG A 182 9.68 -2.70 24.37
N ASN A 183 9.55 -3.32 25.54
CA ASN A 183 10.04 -4.66 25.82
C ASN A 183 8.95 -5.75 25.77
N GLU A 184 7.72 -5.42 25.41
CA GLU A 184 6.61 -6.39 25.34
C GLU A 184 6.48 -7.04 23.95
N THR A 185 7.16 -6.53 22.94
CA THR A 185 7.12 -7.05 21.58
C THR A 185 8.39 -6.71 20.80
N ILE A 186 8.74 -7.54 19.83
CA ILE A 186 9.82 -7.30 18.85
C ILE A 186 9.28 -7.58 17.43
N PRO A 187 9.77 -6.88 16.39
CA PRO A 187 9.44 -7.25 15.03
C PRO A 187 9.98 -8.65 14.73
N GLU A 188 9.16 -9.51 14.14
CA GLU A 188 9.55 -10.87 13.79
C GLU A 188 8.79 -11.40 12.57
N GLY A 189 9.20 -12.57 12.09
CA GLY A 189 8.50 -13.29 11.03
C GLY A 189 8.46 -12.55 9.69
N ALA A 190 7.31 -12.64 9.02
CA ALA A 190 7.15 -12.09 7.68
C ALA A 190 7.07 -10.57 7.66
N ASP A 191 6.53 -9.94 8.70
CA ASP A 191 6.41 -8.49 8.81
C ASP A 191 7.80 -7.82 8.87
N LEU A 192 8.74 -8.38 9.66
CA LEU A 192 10.13 -7.91 9.69
C LEU A 192 10.81 -8.08 8.32
N LYS A 193 10.64 -9.24 7.67
CA LYS A 193 11.24 -9.48 6.35
C LYS A 193 10.71 -8.54 5.27
N LEU A 194 9.42 -8.21 5.29
CA LEU A 194 8.83 -7.22 4.39
C LEU A 194 9.44 -5.83 4.63
N HIS A 195 9.59 -5.45 5.91
CA HIS A 195 10.26 -4.20 6.29
C HIS A 195 11.72 -4.15 5.80
N ASP A 196 12.49 -5.21 6.02
CA ASP A 196 13.88 -5.29 5.56
C ASP A 196 13.98 -5.12 4.03
N ILE A 197 13.11 -5.80 3.27
CA ILE A 197 13.04 -5.64 1.80
C ILE A 197 12.72 -4.18 1.43
N GLN A 198 11.79 -3.54 2.14
CA GLN A 198 11.47 -2.13 1.91
C GLN A 198 12.69 -1.23 2.12
N LEU A 199 13.45 -1.43 3.20
CA LEU A 199 14.64 -0.64 3.49
C LEU A 199 15.73 -0.85 2.44
N GLU A 200 15.95 -2.09 2.01
CA GLU A 200 16.94 -2.45 1.00
C GLU A 200 16.63 -1.81 -0.36
N GLU A 201 15.43 -2.06 -0.91
CA GLU A 201 15.04 -1.53 -2.22
C GLU A 201 14.91 0.00 -2.19
N PHE A 202 14.42 0.57 -1.08
CA PHE A 202 14.37 2.02 -0.91
C PHE A 202 15.76 2.64 -0.90
N ARG A 203 16.74 2.03 -0.23
CA ARG A 203 18.11 2.56 -0.19
C ARG A 203 18.73 2.60 -1.59
N VAL A 204 18.52 1.55 -2.39
CA VAL A 204 18.97 1.51 -3.80
C VAL A 204 18.29 2.63 -4.60
N ALA A 205 16.97 2.77 -4.47
CA ALA A 205 16.24 3.82 -5.17
C ALA A 205 16.63 5.23 -4.70
N GLU A 206 16.88 5.45 -3.41
CA GLU A 206 17.30 6.74 -2.87
C GLU A 206 18.68 7.14 -3.43
N GLU A 207 19.61 6.19 -3.51
CA GLU A 207 20.93 6.44 -4.11
C GLU A 207 20.82 6.84 -5.59
N GLU A 208 19.98 6.14 -6.36
CA GLU A 208 19.70 6.50 -7.76
C GLU A 208 19.02 7.87 -7.85
N GLY A 209 18.02 8.11 -7.00
CA GLY A 209 17.23 9.35 -6.97
C GLY A 209 18.04 10.59 -6.61
N ARG A 210 19.12 10.47 -5.84
CA ARG A 210 20.04 11.58 -5.53
C ARG A 210 20.72 12.18 -6.76
N LYS A 211 20.75 11.46 -7.89
CA LYS A 211 21.26 11.96 -9.17
C LYS A 211 20.31 12.98 -9.81
N ARG A 212 19.04 13.01 -9.39
CA ARG A 212 18.02 13.95 -9.86
C ARG A 212 17.88 15.13 -8.90
N LYS A 213 17.82 16.35 -9.46
CA LYS A 213 17.67 17.60 -8.68
C LYS A 213 16.22 17.90 -8.31
N ASP A 214 15.28 17.35 -9.07
CA ASP A 214 13.84 17.61 -9.02
C ASP A 214 13.06 16.46 -8.37
N LEU A 215 13.75 15.48 -7.79
CA LEU A 215 13.17 14.34 -7.09
C LEU A 215 13.84 14.15 -5.74
N ARG A 216 13.03 13.90 -4.71
CA ARG A 216 13.51 13.56 -3.37
C ARG A 216 12.73 12.36 -2.84
N LEU A 217 13.43 11.27 -2.59
CA LEU A 217 12.86 10.11 -1.89
C LEU A 217 13.03 10.29 -0.38
N ARG A 218 12.01 9.87 0.37
CA ARG A 218 11.99 9.88 1.84
C ARG A 218 11.36 8.60 2.37
N LEU A 219 11.93 8.08 3.45
CA LEU A 219 11.37 6.96 4.17
C LEU A 219 10.49 7.50 5.31
N MET A 220 9.23 7.09 5.35
CA MET A 220 8.36 7.25 6.50
C MET A 220 8.34 5.92 7.26
N ASP A 221 9.38 5.70 8.07
CA ASP A 221 9.54 4.43 8.78
C ASP A 221 8.61 4.35 10.00
N THR A 222 7.46 3.71 9.81
CA THR A 222 6.41 3.56 10.81
C THR A 222 6.30 2.16 11.41
N THR A 223 7.00 1.16 10.88
CA THR A 223 6.85 -0.25 11.26
C THR A 223 7.00 -0.44 12.78
N GLN A 224 8.08 0.06 13.37
CA GLN A 224 8.34 -0.11 14.81
C GLN A 224 7.31 0.61 15.69
N VAL A 225 6.88 1.81 15.31
CA VAL A 225 5.89 2.56 16.10
C VAL A 225 4.49 1.96 15.97
N MET A 226 4.16 1.39 14.81
CA MET A 226 2.88 0.69 14.59
C MET A 226 2.85 -0.68 15.28
N LEU A 227 3.99 -1.38 15.37
CA LEU A 227 4.11 -2.62 16.14
C LEU A 227 3.75 -2.43 17.63
N LEU A 228 3.99 -1.24 18.18
CA LEU A 228 3.67 -0.96 19.58
C LEU A 228 2.19 -0.64 19.82
N ARG A 229 1.36 -0.66 18.78
CA ARG A 229 -0.02 -0.16 18.81
C ARG A 229 -1.06 -1.22 18.42
N PRO A 230 -1.11 -2.37 19.12
CA PRO A 230 -2.17 -3.35 18.90
C PRO A 230 -3.56 -2.76 19.24
N ASP A 231 -3.61 -1.75 20.12
CA ASP A 231 -4.80 -0.97 20.47
C ASP A 231 -5.32 -0.06 19.34
N GLY A 232 -4.53 0.12 18.28
CA GLY A 232 -4.91 0.93 17.11
C GLY A 232 -5.73 0.17 16.07
N HIS A 233 -5.94 -1.14 16.23
CA HIS A 233 -6.75 -1.94 15.31
C HIS A 233 -8.25 -1.69 15.54
N PRO A 234 -9.08 -1.76 14.49
CA PRO A 234 -10.54 -1.62 14.63
C PRO A 234 -11.17 -2.77 15.43
N GLY A 235 -10.51 -3.93 15.51
CA GLY A 235 -11.07 -5.16 16.07
C GLY A 235 -12.37 -5.57 15.36
N SER A 236 -13.33 -6.09 16.12
CA SER A 236 -14.68 -6.41 15.65
C SER A 236 -15.55 -5.17 15.32
N ILE A 237 -15.16 -3.97 15.77
CA ILE A 237 -15.92 -2.74 15.55
C ILE A 237 -15.40 -2.07 14.27
N ARG A 238 -16.20 -2.14 13.20
CA ARG A 238 -15.92 -1.45 11.94
C ARG A 238 -16.82 -0.22 11.82
N PRO A 239 -16.44 0.95 12.38
CA PRO A 239 -17.26 2.15 12.26
C PRO A 239 -17.35 2.61 10.80
N SER A 240 -18.42 3.33 10.45
CA SER A 240 -18.52 4.00 9.15
C SER A 240 -17.36 4.98 8.99
N ALA A 241 -16.81 5.09 7.78
CA ALA A 241 -15.69 5.98 7.46
C ALA A 241 -16.10 7.47 7.39
N GLU A 242 -17.18 7.86 8.06
CA GLU A 242 -17.70 9.23 8.03
C GLU A 242 -16.94 10.11 9.03
N CYS A 243 -16.29 11.16 8.52
CA CYS A 243 -15.68 12.16 9.37
C CYS A 243 -16.79 12.96 10.08
N LYS A 244 -16.96 12.74 11.38
CA LYS A 244 -17.86 13.56 12.20
C LYS A 244 -17.14 14.83 12.62
N SER A 245 -17.67 15.99 12.24
CA SER A 245 -17.26 17.23 12.90
C SER A 245 -18.00 17.35 14.22
N ASP A 246 -17.27 17.42 15.33
CA ASP A 246 -17.79 18.00 16.58
C ASP A 246 -17.93 19.52 16.38
N LYS A 247 -18.84 19.95 15.50
CA LYS A 247 -19.25 21.36 15.46
C LYS A 247 -20.11 21.61 16.70
N LYS A 248 -19.50 22.17 17.74
CA LYS A 248 -20.19 23.01 18.71
C LYS A 248 -20.43 24.38 18.12
#